data_AF-A0A6I8PF83-F1
#
_entry.id   AF-A0A6I8PF83-F1
#
_cell.length_a   1.000
_cell.length_b   1.000
_cell.length_c   1.000
_cell.angle_alpha   90.00
_cell.angle_beta   90.00
_cell.angle_gamma   90.00
#
_symmetry.space_group_name_H-M   'P 1'
#
loop_
_entity.id
_entity.type
_entity.pdbx_description
1 polymer ?
#
loop_
_entity_poly.entity_id
_entity_poly.type
_entity_poly.pdbx_seq_one_letter_code
_entity_poly.pdbx_strand_id
1 'polypeptide(L)'
;MGKGTWLVLTDVCYLSRGAYGTVSAARHADWRVRLAVKYLTLRDPITDSERRNVLREAEILHKARFSYILPILGICNEPEFLGIVTEYMTNGSLNQLLQGKNDYPDIAWSLRFRILHEIALGVNYLHNMSPPLLHHDLKTQNILLDNEFHVKIADFGLSKWRMVSQSQSRISKSVPEGGTIIYMPPEDYEPSQKSRASVKYDIYSYAIITWEVLSRKLPFEEVVNPLQIMFSVSQGNRPDTSTESLPLDIPHRALMISLMESGWAQNPDERPSFLKCLIELEPVLRTYEEINFLEAVLQLKKTKLQNDSNLIHLCSKKEVALTLNIPLNEHPQEVHFSPTQESCGNPLHNQRLSISSASSGISKPMSTSLHDMFSAEQDQDSSPALPCSLINHSLDDNISLLQSVKSCGPKKSCFSSVDSDISSNPVSYTSKLVKENSDLLSETLHSGIAQQWIQSKREDIVNQMTEACLNQSLDALLARELIMKEDYELISTKPTRTSKVRQLLDTTDSQGEEFAKIIVQKLKDNKQMGLQPYPEISLAIRTTSLSTSHYKSL
;
A
#
# COMPACT_ATOMS: atom_id res chain seq x y z
N MET A 1 19.50 -16.88 16.15
CA MET A 1 18.46 -17.91 15.92
C MET A 1 19.09 -19.27 16.19
N GLY A 2 18.33 -20.23 16.76
CA GLY A 2 18.83 -21.61 16.93
C GLY A 2 18.92 -22.35 15.59
N LYS A 3 19.58 -23.51 15.56
CA LYS A 3 19.61 -24.40 14.39
C LYS A 3 18.19 -24.96 14.16
N GLY A 4 17.45 -24.35 13.24
CA GLY A 4 16.06 -24.69 12.95
C GLY A 4 15.92 -25.95 12.10
N THR A 5 14.73 -26.56 12.16
CA THR A 5 14.27 -27.58 11.22
C THR A 5 14.34 -27.05 9.79
N TRP A 6 14.93 -27.83 8.88
CA TRP A 6 14.99 -27.52 7.45
C TRP A 6 13.59 -27.43 6.84
N LEU A 7 13.39 -26.50 5.92
CA LEU A 7 12.18 -26.40 5.11
C LEU A 7 12.16 -27.55 4.08
N VAL A 8 11.74 -28.74 4.50
CA VAL A 8 11.62 -29.90 3.60
C VAL A 8 10.39 -29.71 2.70
N LEU A 9 10.66 -29.29 1.47
CA LEU A 9 9.66 -29.06 0.42
C LEU A 9 9.45 -30.34 -0.41
N THR A 10 8.21 -30.80 -0.50
CA THR A 10 7.76 -31.89 -1.38
C THR A 10 6.81 -31.37 -2.45
N ASP A 11 6.42 -32.23 -3.40
CA ASP A 11 5.37 -31.95 -4.39
C ASP A 11 5.61 -30.66 -5.22
N VAL A 12 6.88 -30.36 -5.52
CA VAL A 12 7.28 -29.10 -6.16
C VAL A 12 6.79 -29.06 -7.61
N CYS A 13 5.86 -28.15 -7.89
CA CYS A 13 5.23 -27.97 -9.19
C CYS A 13 5.42 -26.53 -9.68
N TYR A 14 6.01 -26.36 -10.86
CA TYR A 14 6.16 -25.06 -11.52
C TYR A 14 4.79 -24.37 -11.71
N LEU A 15 4.72 -23.06 -11.45
CA LEU A 15 3.55 -22.21 -11.71
C LEU A 15 3.86 -21.15 -12.77
N SER A 16 4.93 -20.38 -12.58
CA SER A 16 5.24 -19.23 -13.43
C SER A 16 6.71 -18.82 -13.37
N ARG A 17 7.12 -17.95 -14.30
CA ARG A 17 8.42 -17.30 -14.34
C ARG A 17 8.26 -15.88 -14.88
N GLY A 18 9.02 -14.94 -14.34
CA GLY A 18 9.11 -13.55 -14.79
C GLY A 18 10.46 -12.93 -14.43
N ALA A 19 10.57 -11.61 -14.54
CA ALA A 19 11.82 -10.87 -14.30
C ALA A 19 12.44 -11.13 -12.91
N TYR A 20 11.63 -11.36 -11.88
CA TYR A 20 12.08 -11.58 -10.49
C TYR A 20 12.27 -13.06 -10.12
N GLY A 21 12.35 -13.96 -11.10
CA GLY A 21 12.62 -15.39 -10.91
C GLY A 21 11.44 -16.30 -11.28
N THR A 22 11.41 -17.47 -10.66
CA THR A 22 10.45 -18.55 -10.90
C THR A 22 9.63 -18.81 -9.64
N VAL A 23 8.34 -19.08 -9.80
CA VAL A 23 7.44 -19.44 -8.70
C VAL A 23 6.94 -20.86 -8.91
N SER A 24 7.07 -21.68 -7.87
CA SER A 24 6.52 -23.05 -7.82
C SER A 24 5.60 -23.20 -6.61
N ALA A 25 4.55 -24.00 -6.77
CA ALA A 25 3.83 -24.57 -5.64
C ALA A 25 4.70 -25.67 -5.01
N ALA A 26 4.58 -25.86 -3.71
CA ALA A 26 5.19 -26.96 -2.98
C ALA A 26 4.30 -27.35 -1.79
N ARG A 27 4.68 -28.41 -1.09
CA ARG A 27 4.09 -28.82 0.18
C ARG A 27 5.18 -28.87 1.25
N HIS A 28 4.90 -28.38 2.45
CA HIS A 28 5.79 -28.60 3.58
C HIS A 28 5.62 -30.04 4.10
N ALA A 29 6.70 -30.80 4.26
CA ALA A 29 6.62 -32.18 4.76
C ALA A 29 5.96 -32.24 6.16
N ASP A 30 6.51 -31.50 7.13
CA ASP A 30 6.02 -31.50 8.52
C ASP A 30 4.66 -30.81 8.70
N TRP A 31 4.52 -29.56 8.23
CA TRP A 31 3.28 -28.79 8.41
C TRP A 31 2.13 -29.27 7.51
N ARG A 32 2.43 -30.05 6.46
CA ARG A 32 1.48 -30.63 5.48
C ARG A 32 0.62 -29.63 4.70
N VAL A 33 0.86 -28.32 4.82
CA VAL A 33 0.21 -27.24 4.06
C VAL A 33 0.83 -27.06 2.67
N ARG A 34 0.05 -26.49 1.73
CA ARG A 34 0.56 -26.02 0.44
C ARG A 34 1.19 -24.63 0.59
N LEU A 35 2.29 -24.43 -0.13
CA LEU A 35 3.16 -23.26 -0.08
C LEU A 35 3.41 -22.74 -1.50
N ALA A 36 3.75 -21.46 -1.62
CA ALA A 36 4.40 -20.92 -2.82
C ALA A 36 5.87 -20.62 -2.50
N VAL A 37 6.74 -20.87 -3.49
CA VAL A 37 8.19 -20.67 -3.36
C VAL A 37 8.67 -19.86 -4.56
N LYS A 38 9.12 -18.62 -4.31
CA LYS A 38 9.74 -17.73 -5.32
C LYS A 38 11.26 -17.86 -5.22
N TYR A 39 11.90 -18.36 -6.28
CA TYR A 39 13.35 -18.65 -6.31
C TYR A 39 13.98 -18.25 -7.64
N LEU A 40 15.30 -18.04 -7.63
CA LEU A 40 16.05 -17.79 -8.87
C LEU A 40 16.33 -19.12 -9.58
N THR A 41 15.97 -19.22 -10.86
CA THR A 41 16.31 -20.38 -11.70
C THR A 41 17.67 -20.18 -12.35
N LEU A 42 18.66 -20.90 -11.84
CA LEU A 42 20.06 -20.69 -12.13
C LEU A 42 20.56 -21.51 -13.33
N ARG A 43 21.49 -20.92 -14.07
CA ARG A 43 22.44 -21.64 -14.95
C ARG A 43 23.90 -21.39 -14.54
N ASP A 44 24.11 -20.46 -13.62
CA ASP A 44 25.38 -19.94 -13.14
C ASP A 44 25.28 -19.72 -11.62
N PRO A 45 26.40 -19.61 -10.87
CA PRO A 45 26.38 -19.42 -9.42
C PRO A 45 25.68 -18.12 -8.98
N ILE A 46 24.89 -18.16 -7.89
CA ILE A 46 24.21 -16.97 -7.34
C ILE A 46 25.25 -15.92 -6.94
N THR A 47 25.18 -14.71 -7.49
CA THR A 47 26.04 -13.61 -7.03
C THR A 47 25.60 -13.10 -5.66
N ASP A 48 26.54 -12.56 -4.87
CA ASP A 48 26.20 -11.91 -3.61
C ASP A 48 25.20 -10.75 -3.79
N SER A 49 25.15 -10.15 -4.97
CA SER A 49 24.20 -9.08 -5.29
C SER A 49 22.76 -9.59 -5.33
N GLU A 50 22.54 -10.68 -6.07
CA GLU A 50 21.24 -11.37 -6.15
C GLU A 50 20.85 -11.94 -4.79
N ARG A 51 21.78 -12.57 -4.07
CA ARG A 51 21.52 -13.11 -2.72
C ARG A 51 21.08 -12.02 -1.76
N ARG A 52 21.74 -10.85 -1.76
CA ARG A 52 21.33 -9.68 -0.95
C ARG A 52 19.97 -9.11 -1.38
N ASN A 53 19.61 -9.17 -2.66
CA ASN A 53 18.33 -8.65 -3.14
C ASN A 53 17.15 -9.55 -2.69
N VAL A 54 17.25 -10.87 -2.85
CA VAL A 54 16.20 -11.81 -2.39
C VAL A 54 16.06 -11.78 -0.86
N LEU A 55 17.17 -11.72 -0.12
CA LEU A 55 17.13 -11.57 1.33
C LEU A 55 16.52 -10.24 1.78
N ARG A 56 16.71 -9.14 1.03
CA ARG A 56 16.05 -7.85 1.29
C ARG A 56 14.55 -7.91 1.02
N GLU A 57 14.11 -8.53 -0.07
CA GLU A 57 12.68 -8.72 -0.35
C GLU A 57 12.01 -9.54 0.76
N ALA A 58 12.66 -10.60 1.23
CA ALA A 58 12.19 -11.41 2.34
C ALA A 58 12.14 -10.63 3.68
N GLU A 59 13.14 -9.78 3.95
CA GLU A 59 13.15 -8.88 5.13
C GLU A 59 12.00 -7.86 5.08
N ILE A 60 11.71 -7.31 3.89
CA ILE A 60 10.59 -6.39 3.66
C ILE A 60 9.26 -7.10 3.95
N LEU A 61 9.01 -8.27 3.35
CA LEU A 61 7.82 -9.09 3.62
C LEU A 61 7.68 -9.46 5.11
N HIS A 62 8.80 -9.73 5.79
CA HIS A 62 8.79 -10.11 7.21
C HIS A 62 8.39 -8.93 8.12
N LYS A 63 8.72 -7.69 7.70
CA LYS A 63 8.37 -6.45 8.41
C LYS A 63 6.96 -5.96 8.07
N ALA A 64 6.54 -6.07 6.80
CA ALA A 64 5.27 -5.58 6.29
C ALA A 64 4.07 -6.52 6.56
N ARG A 65 4.02 -7.15 7.75
CA ARG A 65 2.95 -8.10 8.10
C ARG A 65 1.63 -7.38 8.40
N PHE A 66 0.66 -7.54 7.50
CA PHE A 66 -0.70 -7.01 7.62
C PHE A 66 -1.68 -7.85 6.80
N SER A 67 -2.98 -7.76 7.09
CA SER A 67 -4.03 -8.66 6.58
C SER A 67 -4.10 -8.81 5.06
N TYR A 68 -3.71 -7.75 4.33
CA TYR A 68 -3.75 -7.68 2.86
C TYR A 68 -2.36 -7.70 2.21
N ILE A 69 -1.32 -8.12 2.94
CA ILE A 69 0.04 -8.33 2.42
C ILE A 69 0.34 -9.84 2.44
N LEU A 70 1.06 -10.34 1.43
CA LEU A 70 1.38 -11.78 1.30
C LEU A 70 2.22 -12.28 2.49
N PRO A 71 1.74 -13.26 3.29
CA PRO A 71 2.49 -13.74 4.44
C PRO A 71 3.73 -14.54 4.04
N ILE A 72 4.91 -14.04 4.42
CA ILE A 72 6.15 -14.83 4.39
C ILE A 72 6.20 -15.78 5.59
N LEU A 73 6.43 -17.06 5.27
CA LEU A 73 6.54 -18.16 6.22
C LEU A 73 8.00 -18.55 6.47
N GLY A 74 8.88 -18.37 5.48
CA GLY A 74 10.30 -18.68 5.62
C GLY A 74 11.16 -18.29 4.42
N ILE A 75 12.44 -18.67 4.48
CA ILE A 75 13.43 -18.49 3.42
C ILE A 75 14.24 -19.79 3.32
N CYS A 76 14.37 -20.35 2.12
CA CYS A 76 15.39 -21.35 1.83
C CYS A 76 16.66 -20.61 1.41
N ASN A 77 17.78 -20.79 2.11
CA ASN A 77 19.01 -20.02 1.90
C ASN A 77 20.24 -20.95 1.85
N GLU A 78 20.19 -21.90 0.93
CA GLU A 78 21.27 -22.86 0.67
C GLU A 78 22.33 -22.25 -0.26
N PRO A 79 23.50 -22.90 -0.42
CA PRO A 79 24.51 -22.47 -1.38
C PRO A 79 23.96 -22.45 -2.82
N GLU A 80 23.27 -23.51 -3.23
CA GLU A 80 22.79 -23.75 -4.60
C GLU A 80 21.31 -23.34 -4.81
N PHE A 81 20.54 -23.12 -3.74
CA PHE A 81 19.12 -22.76 -3.82
C PHE A 81 18.77 -21.62 -2.87
N LEU A 82 18.21 -20.55 -3.42
CA LEU A 82 17.73 -19.39 -2.67
C LEU A 82 16.29 -19.05 -3.07
N GLY A 83 15.37 -19.04 -2.10
CA GLY A 83 13.98 -18.73 -2.36
C GLY A 83 13.19 -18.28 -1.14
N ILE A 84 12.18 -17.45 -1.40
CA ILE A 84 11.21 -16.95 -0.42
C ILE A 84 10.03 -17.92 -0.36
N VAL A 85 9.62 -18.31 0.84
CA VAL A 85 8.51 -19.24 1.07
C VAL A 85 7.33 -18.50 1.68
N THR A 86 6.18 -18.54 1.00
CA THR A 86 4.94 -17.84 1.39
C THR A 86 3.77 -18.81 1.44
N GLU A 87 2.64 -18.35 1.96
CA GLU A 87 1.34 -19.01 1.77
C GLU A 87 1.01 -19.16 0.26
N TYR A 88 0.29 -20.23 -0.08
CA TYR A 88 -0.16 -20.50 -1.45
C TYR A 88 -1.53 -19.85 -1.73
N MET A 89 -1.56 -18.94 -2.71
CA MET A 89 -2.76 -18.19 -3.09
C MET A 89 -3.60 -18.98 -4.10
N THR A 90 -4.63 -19.68 -3.59
CA THR A 90 -5.40 -20.69 -4.33
C THR A 90 -6.26 -20.14 -5.48
N ASN A 91 -6.55 -18.83 -5.50
CA ASN A 91 -7.28 -18.19 -6.58
C ASN A 91 -6.38 -17.34 -7.50
N GLY A 92 -5.05 -17.46 -7.36
CA GLY A 92 -4.09 -16.87 -8.28
C GLY A 92 -3.97 -15.36 -8.11
N SER A 93 -3.89 -14.62 -9.22
CA SER A 93 -3.83 -13.16 -9.23
C SER A 93 -5.12 -12.50 -9.73
N LEU A 94 -5.31 -11.23 -9.36
CA LEU A 94 -6.42 -10.40 -9.82
C LEU A 94 -6.46 -10.32 -11.37
N ASN A 95 -5.31 -10.29 -12.04
CA ASN A 95 -5.22 -10.41 -13.50
C ASN A 95 -5.93 -11.67 -14.01
N GLN A 96 -5.70 -12.82 -13.38
CA GLN A 96 -6.34 -14.09 -13.79
C GLN A 96 -7.86 -14.07 -13.53
N LEU A 97 -8.31 -13.45 -12.43
CA LEU A 97 -9.73 -13.24 -12.16
C LEU A 97 -10.40 -12.32 -13.21
N LEU A 98 -9.80 -11.16 -13.50
CA LEU A 98 -10.38 -10.17 -14.41
C LEU A 98 -10.39 -10.67 -15.87
N GLN A 99 -9.25 -11.20 -16.34
CA GLN A 99 -9.07 -11.61 -17.74
C GLN A 99 -9.57 -13.03 -18.03
N GLY A 100 -9.70 -13.89 -17.01
CA GLY A 100 -10.25 -15.26 -17.10
C GLY A 100 -11.76 -15.29 -17.32
N LYS A 101 -12.26 -14.63 -18.38
CA LYS A 101 -13.70 -14.46 -18.68
C LYS A 101 -14.45 -15.76 -18.96
N ASN A 102 -13.73 -16.84 -19.29
CA ASN A 102 -14.32 -18.19 -19.42
C ASN A 102 -14.54 -18.84 -18.03
N ASP A 103 -13.57 -18.69 -17.13
CA ASP A 103 -13.58 -19.28 -15.79
C ASP A 103 -14.49 -18.50 -14.83
N TYR A 104 -14.51 -17.18 -15.01
CA TYR A 104 -15.25 -16.19 -14.24
C TYR A 104 -16.01 -15.24 -15.20
N PRO A 105 -17.11 -15.69 -15.85
CA PRO A 105 -17.90 -14.85 -16.75
C PRO A 105 -18.42 -13.60 -16.04
N ASP A 106 -19.00 -13.77 -14.85
CA ASP A 106 -19.49 -12.68 -14.01
C ASP A 106 -18.61 -12.50 -12.76
N ILE A 107 -18.42 -11.24 -12.36
CA ILE A 107 -17.86 -10.87 -11.05
C ILE A 107 -18.74 -9.77 -10.48
N ALA A 108 -19.47 -10.10 -9.40
CA ALA A 108 -20.41 -9.19 -8.75
C ALA A 108 -19.71 -7.93 -8.21
N TRP A 109 -20.40 -6.79 -8.26
CA TRP A 109 -19.84 -5.50 -7.87
C TRP A 109 -19.34 -5.47 -6.42
N SER A 110 -20.06 -6.09 -5.48
CA SER A 110 -19.67 -6.24 -4.07
C SER A 110 -18.21 -6.71 -3.90
N LEU A 111 -17.84 -7.82 -4.53
CA LEU A 111 -16.49 -8.38 -4.48
C LEU A 111 -15.46 -7.49 -5.18
N ARG A 112 -15.81 -6.83 -6.29
CA ARG A 112 -14.90 -5.88 -6.96
C ARG A 112 -14.57 -4.69 -6.06
N PHE A 113 -15.58 -4.10 -5.43
CA PHE A 113 -15.40 -3.00 -4.46
C PHE A 113 -14.62 -3.46 -3.23
N ARG A 114 -14.88 -4.66 -2.70
CA ARG A 114 -14.09 -5.25 -1.61
C ARG A 114 -12.61 -5.37 -1.98
N ILE A 115 -12.29 -5.93 -3.15
CA ILE A 115 -10.91 -6.05 -3.65
C ILE A 115 -10.21 -4.69 -3.73
N LEU A 116 -10.87 -3.66 -4.29
CA LEU A 116 -10.30 -2.31 -4.39
C LEU A 116 -10.00 -1.70 -3.01
N HIS A 117 -10.95 -1.80 -2.08
CA HIS A 117 -10.79 -1.34 -0.71
C HIS A 117 -9.67 -2.08 0.03
N GLU A 118 -9.53 -3.39 -0.16
CA GLU A 118 -8.46 -4.19 0.47
C GLU A 118 -7.06 -3.87 -0.09
N ILE A 119 -6.94 -3.62 -1.41
CA ILE A 119 -5.70 -3.09 -2.00
C ILE A 119 -5.37 -1.73 -1.37
N ALA A 120 -6.36 -0.83 -1.27
CA ALA A 120 -6.17 0.49 -0.69
C ALA A 120 -5.76 0.43 0.80
N LEU A 121 -6.36 -0.48 1.59
CA LEU A 121 -5.95 -0.74 2.98
C LEU A 121 -4.52 -1.28 3.06
N GLY A 122 -4.18 -2.25 2.20
CA GLY A 122 -2.84 -2.84 2.12
C GLY A 122 -1.76 -1.79 1.85
N VAL A 123 -1.92 -0.99 0.79
CA VAL A 123 -0.94 0.06 0.44
C VAL A 123 -0.94 1.19 1.46
N ASN A 124 -2.10 1.58 2.02
CA ASN A 124 -2.14 2.57 3.11
C ASN A 124 -1.31 2.11 4.33
N TYR A 125 -1.39 0.83 4.70
CA TYR A 125 -0.54 0.28 5.77
C TYR A 125 0.96 0.41 5.43
N LEU A 126 1.38 0.04 4.20
CA LEU A 126 2.78 0.20 3.76
C LEU A 126 3.26 1.65 3.85
N HIS A 127 2.41 2.59 3.42
CA HIS A 127 2.69 4.03 3.41
C HIS A 127 2.74 4.66 4.82
N ASN A 128 2.12 4.02 5.82
CA ASN A 128 2.16 4.43 7.23
C ASN A 128 3.20 3.67 8.07
N MET A 129 3.99 2.77 7.48
CA MET A 129 5.16 2.19 8.16
C MET A 129 6.18 3.27 8.51
N SER A 130 7.09 2.98 9.45
CA SER A 130 8.17 3.89 9.86
C SER A 130 9.55 3.24 9.67
N PRO A 131 10.35 3.65 8.66
CA PRO A 131 10.00 4.59 7.58
C PRO A 131 8.92 4.01 6.63
N PRO A 132 8.22 4.85 5.85
CA PRO A 132 7.23 4.37 4.88
C PRO A 132 7.83 3.40 3.87
N LEU A 133 7.12 2.33 3.53
CA LEU A 133 7.46 1.45 2.43
C LEU A 133 6.64 1.83 1.19
N LEU A 134 7.32 2.00 0.06
CA LEU A 134 6.70 2.26 -1.24
C LEU A 134 6.83 1.00 -2.10
N HIS A 135 5.75 0.59 -2.77
CA HIS A 135 5.69 -0.69 -3.47
C HIS A 135 6.44 -0.65 -4.81
N HIS A 136 6.17 0.37 -5.62
CA HIS A 136 6.73 0.64 -6.97
C HIS A 136 6.46 -0.40 -8.07
N ASP A 137 5.87 -1.56 -7.76
CA ASP A 137 5.42 -2.53 -8.79
C ASP A 137 4.00 -3.07 -8.51
N LEU A 138 3.04 -2.15 -8.28
CA LEU A 138 1.63 -2.49 -8.18
C LEU A 138 1.04 -2.69 -9.58
N LYS A 139 0.48 -3.88 -9.80
CA LYS A 139 -0.19 -4.31 -11.04
C LYS A 139 -1.09 -5.50 -10.75
N THR A 140 -2.09 -5.79 -11.58
CA THR A 140 -3.09 -6.84 -11.27
C THR A 140 -2.51 -8.25 -11.19
N GLN A 141 -1.28 -8.47 -11.70
CA GLN A 141 -0.55 -9.73 -11.55
C GLN A 141 0.07 -9.88 -10.14
N ASN A 142 0.38 -8.77 -9.46
CA ASN A 142 1.01 -8.70 -8.13
C ASN A 142 -0.02 -8.56 -6.99
N ILE A 143 -1.30 -8.39 -7.32
CA ILE A 143 -2.41 -8.55 -6.38
C ILE A 143 -2.85 -10.02 -6.41
N LEU A 144 -2.55 -10.77 -5.36
CA LEU A 144 -2.93 -12.18 -5.25
C LEU A 144 -4.24 -12.36 -4.47
N LEU A 145 -4.88 -13.52 -4.65
CA LEU A 145 -6.20 -13.84 -4.11
C LEU A 145 -6.16 -15.17 -3.33
N ASP A 146 -6.53 -15.10 -2.05
CA ASP A 146 -6.65 -16.28 -1.19
C ASP A 146 -7.92 -17.10 -1.50
N ASN A 147 -8.18 -18.14 -0.70
CA ASN A 147 -9.29 -19.07 -0.90
C ASN A 147 -10.67 -18.40 -0.79
N GLU A 148 -10.77 -17.27 -0.08
CA GLU A 148 -11.99 -16.49 0.13
C GLU A 148 -12.06 -15.26 -0.80
N PHE A 149 -11.12 -15.15 -1.76
CA PHE A 149 -10.92 -14.00 -2.64
C PHE A 149 -10.67 -12.68 -1.86
N HIS A 150 -9.99 -12.75 -0.71
CA HIS A 150 -9.37 -11.58 -0.11
C HIS A 150 -7.99 -11.32 -0.74
N VAL A 151 -7.60 -10.06 -0.76
CA VAL A 151 -6.37 -9.58 -1.39
C VAL A 151 -5.14 -9.91 -0.54
N LYS A 152 -4.06 -10.34 -1.20
CA LYS A 152 -2.68 -10.30 -0.68
C LYS A 152 -1.76 -9.61 -1.69
N ILE A 153 -1.26 -8.42 -1.36
CA ILE A 153 -0.26 -7.70 -2.17
C ILE A 153 1.08 -8.46 -2.08
N ALA A 154 1.72 -8.69 -3.21
CA ALA A 154 2.93 -9.49 -3.36
C ALA A 154 3.99 -8.82 -4.24
N ASP A 155 5.17 -9.44 -4.31
CA ASP A 155 6.30 -9.09 -5.20
C ASP A 155 6.97 -7.73 -4.88
N PHE A 156 7.63 -7.69 -3.73
CA PHE A 156 8.29 -6.49 -3.18
C PHE A 156 9.69 -6.22 -3.78
N GLY A 157 10.00 -6.81 -4.95
CA GLY A 157 11.34 -6.78 -5.56
C GLY A 157 11.85 -5.37 -5.94
N LEU A 158 10.94 -4.44 -6.24
CA LEU A 158 11.26 -3.02 -6.50
C LEU A 158 10.95 -2.08 -5.32
N SER A 159 10.44 -2.61 -4.20
CA SER A 159 9.96 -1.80 -3.09
C SER A 159 11.09 -1.09 -2.33
N LYS A 160 10.81 0.11 -1.81
CA LYS A 160 11.84 0.97 -1.19
C LYS A 160 11.33 1.62 0.08
N TRP A 161 12.15 1.55 1.13
CA TRP A 161 11.99 2.34 2.34
C TRP A 161 12.27 3.82 2.05
N ARG A 162 11.34 4.70 2.42
CA ARG A 162 11.45 6.15 2.24
C ARG A 162 12.36 6.76 3.31
N MET A 163 13.67 6.65 3.09
CA MET A 163 14.69 7.28 3.95
C MET A 163 14.53 8.82 3.94
N VAL A 164 14.48 9.42 5.13
CA VAL A 164 14.28 10.87 5.30
C VAL A 164 15.57 11.68 4.99
N SER A 165 16.73 11.02 5.01
CA SER A 165 18.05 11.66 4.85
C SER A 165 19.00 10.91 3.90
N GLN A 166 19.32 11.59 2.79
CA GLN A 166 20.46 11.36 1.87
C GLN A 166 20.49 10.08 0.99
N SER A 167 21.37 10.15 -0.03
CA SER A 167 21.82 9.09 -0.95
C SER A 167 20.76 8.17 -1.58
N GLN A 168 20.12 8.64 -2.66
CA GLN A 168 19.48 7.75 -3.64
C GLN A 168 20.56 6.88 -4.34
N SER A 169 20.62 5.59 -4.02
CA SER A 169 21.47 4.63 -4.73
C SER A 169 20.98 4.43 -6.16
N ARG A 170 21.85 4.68 -7.15
CA ARG A 170 21.54 4.40 -8.56
C ARG A 170 21.55 2.90 -8.81
N ILE A 171 20.37 2.27 -8.81
CA ILE A 171 20.18 0.99 -9.51
C ILE A 171 19.81 1.36 -10.94
N SER A 172 20.58 0.87 -11.91
CA SER A 172 20.28 1.01 -13.33
C SER A 172 18.97 0.27 -13.64
N LYS A 173 17.85 0.99 -13.78
CA LYS A 173 16.64 0.44 -14.37
C LYS A 173 16.99 0.00 -15.80
N SER A 174 16.98 -1.30 -16.08
CA SER A 174 16.68 -1.77 -17.43
C SER A 174 15.26 -1.30 -17.79
N VAL A 175 14.97 -1.13 -19.08
CA VAL A 175 13.60 -0.81 -19.53
C VAL A 175 12.67 -1.92 -19.01
N PRO A 176 11.57 -1.60 -18.29
CA PRO A 176 10.65 -2.61 -17.79
C PRO A 176 10.01 -3.40 -18.94
N GLU A 177 9.66 -4.66 -18.69
CA GLU A 177 8.83 -5.43 -19.63
C GLU A 177 7.49 -4.71 -19.84
N GLY A 178 7.01 -4.65 -21.09
CA GLY A 178 5.96 -3.71 -21.53
C GLY A 178 4.70 -3.66 -20.67
N GLY A 179 4.25 -4.79 -20.13
CA GLY A 179 3.07 -4.87 -19.25
C GLY A 179 3.22 -4.12 -17.91
N THR A 180 4.44 -3.89 -17.42
CA THR A 180 4.67 -3.11 -16.20
C THR A 180 4.56 -1.60 -16.45
N ILE A 181 4.78 -1.14 -17.68
CA ILE A 181 4.81 0.28 -18.05
C ILE A 181 3.41 0.92 -17.97
N ILE A 182 2.36 0.13 -18.20
CA ILE A 182 0.95 0.53 -18.11
C ILE A 182 0.57 1.09 -16.73
N TYR A 183 1.15 0.53 -15.66
CA TYR A 183 0.90 0.94 -14.27
C TYR A 183 1.93 1.95 -13.74
N MET A 184 2.89 2.35 -14.57
CA MET A 184 3.97 3.29 -14.21
C MET A 184 3.57 4.74 -14.57
N PRO A 185 3.71 5.70 -13.64
CA PRO A 185 3.39 7.09 -13.89
C PRO A 185 4.41 7.77 -14.81
N PRO A 186 4.01 8.81 -15.56
CA PRO A 186 4.84 9.42 -16.60
C PRO A 186 6.17 10.01 -16.08
N GLU A 187 6.22 10.51 -14.84
CA GLU A 187 7.45 11.08 -14.27
C GLU A 187 8.57 10.05 -13.98
N ASP A 188 8.29 8.74 -14.05
CA ASP A 188 9.29 7.68 -13.88
C ASP A 188 9.77 7.04 -15.20
N TYR A 189 9.27 7.53 -16.35
CA TYR A 189 9.71 7.14 -17.70
C TYR A 189 11.10 7.68 -18.06
N GLU A 190 11.52 8.82 -17.49
CA GLU A 190 12.84 9.43 -17.74
C GLU A 190 13.78 9.25 -16.52
N PRO A 191 14.77 8.34 -16.56
CA PRO A 191 15.71 8.12 -15.44
C PRO A 191 16.68 9.28 -15.18
N SER A 192 16.70 10.29 -16.08
CA SER A 192 17.46 11.54 -15.97
C SER A 192 16.85 12.50 -14.94
N GLN A 193 15.52 12.50 -14.81
CA GLN A 193 14.83 13.29 -13.81
C GLN A 193 14.95 12.61 -12.45
N LYS A 194 15.15 13.41 -11.39
CA LYS A 194 15.23 12.90 -10.02
C LYS A 194 13.83 12.59 -9.51
N SER A 195 13.22 11.48 -9.98
CA SER A 195 12.02 10.95 -9.34
C SER A 195 12.34 10.69 -7.87
N ARG A 196 11.81 11.55 -7.00
CA ARG A 196 11.80 11.30 -5.55
C ARG A 196 10.86 10.13 -5.38
N ALA A 197 11.36 8.99 -4.91
CA ALA A 197 10.54 7.80 -4.65
C ALA A 197 9.28 8.22 -3.89
N SER A 198 8.13 8.13 -4.57
CA SER A 198 6.96 8.92 -4.22
C SER A 198 5.81 8.04 -3.75
N VAL A 199 5.19 8.48 -2.66
CA VAL A 199 3.84 8.05 -2.24
C VAL A 199 2.85 8.13 -3.42
N LYS A 200 3.09 9.07 -4.35
CA LYS A 200 2.27 9.33 -5.54
C LYS A 200 2.53 8.39 -6.73
N TYR A 201 3.47 7.43 -6.62
CA TYR A 201 3.64 6.36 -7.60
C TYR A 201 2.53 5.32 -7.44
N ASP A 202 2.45 4.73 -6.25
CA ASP A 202 1.57 3.58 -5.98
C ASP A 202 0.08 3.92 -6.19
N ILE A 203 -0.32 5.18 -6.00
CA ILE A 203 -1.69 5.66 -6.27
C ILE A 203 -2.02 5.75 -7.77
N TYR A 204 -1.03 6.07 -8.63
CA TYR A 204 -1.22 6.04 -10.08
C TYR A 204 -1.47 4.60 -10.55
N SER A 205 -0.64 3.66 -10.07
CA SER A 205 -0.82 2.24 -10.33
C SER A 205 -2.19 1.74 -9.84
N TYR A 206 -2.62 2.18 -8.65
CA TYR A 206 -3.93 1.86 -8.09
C TYR A 206 -5.09 2.42 -8.92
N ALA A 207 -4.97 3.62 -9.51
CA ALA A 207 -5.99 4.18 -10.39
C ALA A 207 -6.16 3.35 -11.68
N ILE A 208 -5.05 2.90 -12.28
CA ILE A 208 -5.07 2.00 -13.44
C ILE A 208 -5.69 0.64 -13.07
N ILE A 209 -5.33 0.06 -11.91
CA ILE A 209 -5.95 -1.16 -11.38
C ILE A 209 -7.45 -0.97 -11.13
N THR A 210 -7.86 0.19 -10.61
CA THR A 210 -9.27 0.52 -10.36
C THR A 210 -10.07 0.53 -11.67
N TRP A 211 -9.51 1.10 -12.73
CA TRP A 211 -10.11 1.05 -14.06
C TRP A 211 -10.22 -0.37 -14.60
N GLU A 212 -9.15 -1.17 -14.50
CA GLU A 212 -9.12 -2.57 -14.97
C GLU A 212 -10.15 -3.45 -14.24
N VAL A 213 -10.35 -3.25 -12.94
CA VAL A 213 -11.36 -3.95 -12.12
C VAL A 213 -12.79 -3.57 -12.53
N LEU A 214 -13.05 -2.29 -12.80
CA LEU A 214 -14.38 -1.82 -13.18
C LEU A 214 -14.74 -2.20 -14.62
N SER A 215 -13.82 -2.00 -15.57
CA SER A 215 -14.04 -2.26 -17.01
C SER A 215 -13.94 -3.74 -17.40
N ARG A 216 -13.06 -4.50 -16.74
CA ARG A 216 -12.56 -5.82 -17.21
C ARG A 216 -12.02 -5.79 -18.66
N LYS A 217 -11.55 -4.65 -19.13
CA LYS A 217 -10.76 -4.49 -20.37
C LYS A 217 -9.27 -4.45 -20.04
N LEU A 218 -8.39 -4.67 -21.01
CA LEU A 218 -6.95 -4.40 -20.82
C LEU A 218 -6.71 -2.88 -20.94
N PRO A 219 -5.93 -2.22 -20.06
CA PRO A 219 -5.64 -0.80 -20.24
C PRO A 219 -4.79 -0.62 -21.51
N PHE A 220 -5.24 0.27 -22.41
CA PHE A 220 -4.64 0.50 -23.74
C PHE A 220 -4.62 -0.74 -24.66
N GLU A 221 -5.66 -1.58 -24.61
CA GLU A 221 -5.80 -2.85 -25.39
C GLU A 221 -5.48 -2.73 -26.89
N GLU A 222 -5.79 -1.59 -27.52
CA GLU A 222 -5.53 -1.32 -28.95
C GLU A 222 -4.06 -0.96 -29.27
N VAL A 223 -3.24 -0.61 -28.26
CA VAL A 223 -1.91 -0.02 -28.44
C VAL A 223 -0.81 -1.07 -28.28
N VAL A 224 -0.47 -1.75 -29.38
CA VAL A 224 0.50 -2.85 -29.41
C VAL A 224 1.93 -2.44 -29.00
N ASN A 225 2.32 -1.17 -29.19
CA ASN A 225 3.68 -0.69 -28.91
C ASN A 225 3.77 0.01 -27.53
N PRO A 226 4.53 -0.52 -26.55
CA PRO A 226 4.67 0.11 -25.23
C PRO A 226 5.27 1.53 -25.27
N LEU A 227 6.12 1.85 -26.25
CA LEU A 227 6.64 3.21 -26.42
C LEU A 227 5.56 4.21 -26.85
N GLN A 228 4.54 3.74 -27.58
CA GLN A 228 3.38 4.55 -27.93
C GLN A 228 2.49 4.79 -26.70
N ILE A 229 2.32 3.80 -25.82
CA ILE A 229 1.67 3.98 -24.52
C ILE A 229 2.41 5.03 -23.69
N MET A 230 3.74 4.92 -23.55
CA MET A 230 4.57 5.90 -22.83
C MET A 230 4.40 7.32 -23.39
N PHE A 231 4.46 7.46 -24.72
CA PHE A 231 4.26 8.76 -25.36
C PHE A 231 2.85 9.31 -25.10
N SER A 232 1.79 8.54 -25.35
CA SER A 232 0.41 8.96 -25.09
C SER A 232 0.18 9.35 -23.63
N VAL A 233 0.69 8.57 -22.67
CA VAL A 233 0.58 8.86 -21.23
C VAL A 233 1.38 10.11 -20.84
N SER A 234 2.55 10.35 -21.45
CA SER A 234 3.32 11.59 -21.26
C SER A 234 2.54 12.85 -21.69
N GLN A 235 1.67 12.73 -22.70
CA GLN A 235 0.79 13.80 -23.18
C GLN A 235 -0.54 13.88 -22.41
N GLY A 236 -0.66 13.19 -21.27
CA GLY A 236 -1.86 13.22 -20.41
C GLY A 236 -2.98 12.26 -20.80
N ASN A 237 -2.83 11.45 -21.86
CA ASN A 237 -3.85 10.45 -22.24
C ASN A 237 -3.92 9.32 -21.20
N ARG A 238 -5.10 8.71 -21.05
CA ARG A 238 -5.43 7.71 -20.03
C ARG A 238 -6.41 6.67 -20.60
N PRO A 239 -6.65 5.54 -19.91
CA PRO A 239 -7.70 4.59 -20.29
C PRO A 239 -9.09 5.26 -20.33
N ASP A 240 -9.93 4.83 -21.26
CA ASP A 240 -11.23 5.45 -21.56
C ASP A 240 -12.23 5.44 -20.38
N THR A 241 -12.76 6.60 -20.00
CA THR A 241 -13.79 6.74 -18.94
C THR A 241 -15.23 6.89 -19.48
N SER A 242 -15.44 6.70 -20.79
CA SER A 242 -16.76 6.70 -21.44
C SER A 242 -17.68 5.58 -20.96
N THR A 243 -18.94 5.61 -21.41
CA THR A 243 -19.92 4.55 -21.16
C THR A 243 -19.62 3.22 -21.87
N GLU A 244 -18.68 3.19 -22.83
CA GLU A 244 -18.29 1.95 -23.51
C GLU A 244 -17.27 1.13 -22.70
N SER A 245 -16.39 1.80 -21.95
CA SER A 245 -15.39 1.13 -21.09
C SER A 245 -15.77 1.11 -19.62
N LEU A 246 -16.58 2.08 -19.16
CA LEU A 246 -17.17 2.11 -17.83
C LEU A 246 -18.70 2.25 -17.96
N PRO A 247 -19.45 1.15 -18.05
CA PRO A 247 -20.92 1.16 -18.17
C PRO A 247 -21.67 1.94 -17.09
N LEU A 248 -22.96 2.24 -17.34
CA LEU A 248 -23.79 3.07 -16.47
C LEU A 248 -24.33 2.33 -15.22
N ASP A 249 -24.29 1.00 -15.19
CA ASP A 249 -24.72 0.18 -14.05
C ASP A 249 -23.66 0.08 -12.93
N ILE A 250 -22.44 0.58 -13.16
CA ILE A 250 -21.37 0.64 -12.16
C ILE A 250 -21.87 1.41 -10.91
N PRO A 251 -21.97 0.77 -9.73
CA PRO A 251 -22.34 1.44 -8.50
C PRO A 251 -21.39 2.62 -8.21
N HIS A 252 -21.95 3.78 -7.85
CA HIS A 252 -21.20 5.01 -7.57
C HIS A 252 -20.25 5.47 -8.71
N ARG A 253 -20.55 5.14 -9.99
CA ARG A 253 -19.73 5.46 -11.19
C ARG A 253 -19.02 6.81 -11.16
N ALA A 254 -19.75 7.90 -10.84
CA ALA A 254 -19.20 9.26 -10.84
C ALA A 254 -18.09 9.47 -9.78
N LEU A 255 -18.26 8.90 -8.58
CA LEU A 255 -17.24 8.92 -7.52
C LEU A 255 -16.02 8.11 -7.94
N MET A 256 -16.23 6.92 -8.51
CA MET A 256 -15.13 6.06 -8.97
C MET A 256 -14.32 6.69 -10.10
N ILE A 257 -14.97 7.38 -11.03
CA ILE A 257 -14.27 8.13 -12.08
C ILE A 257 -13.46 9.28 -11.48
N SER A 258 -14.03 10.07 -10.56
CA SER A 258 -13.29 11.13 -9.86
C SER A 258 -12.06 10.59 -9.08
N LEU A 259 -12.20 9.44 -8.43
CA LEU A 259 -11.12 8.76 -7.71
C LEU A 259 -10.01 8.24 -8.66
N MET A 260 -10.38 7.72 -9.83
CA MET A 260 -9.41 7.30 -10.87
C MET A 260 -8.73 8.50 -11.51
N GLU A 261 -9.48 9.54 -11.88
CA GLU A 261 -8.98 10.70 -12.60
C GLU A 261 -8.04 11.57 -11.74
N SER A 262 -8.35 11.73 -10.45
CA SER A 262 -7.40 12.28 -9.48
C SER A 262 -6.24 11.33 -9.20
N GLY A 263 -6.50 10.02 -9.07
CA GLY A 263 -5.49 8.99 -8.82
C GLY A 263 -4.39 8.92 -9.89
N TRP A 264 -4.73 9.06 -11.17
CA TRP A 264 -3.79 9.06 -12.29
C TRP A 264 -3.41 10.44 -12.83
N ALA A 265 -3.69 11.52 -12.09
CA ALA A 265 -3.44 12.91 -12.52
C ALA A 265 -2.00 13.11 -13.05
N GLN A 266 -1.86 13.94 -14.09
CA GLN A 266 -0.56 14.16 -14.74
C GLN A 266 0.46 14.76 -13.76
N ASN A 267 0.03 15.72 -12.96
CA ASN A 267 0.79 16.26 -11.84
C ASN A 267 0.74 15.27 -10.64
N PRO A 268 1.88 14.78 -10.12
CA PRO A 268 1.90 13.91 -8.96
C PRO A 268 1.31 14.54 -7.70
N ASP A 269 1.37 15.87 -7.54
CA ASP A 269 0.89 16.54 -6.32
C ASP A 269 -0.64 16.58 -6.20
N GLU A 270 -1.36 16.55 -7.32
CA GLU A 270 -2.84 16.42 -7.37
C GLU A 270 -3.35 15.04 -6.94
N ARG A 271 -2.53 13.99 -7.07
CA ARG A 271 -2.95 12.61 -6.74
C ARG A 271 -3.24 12.45 -5.24
N PRO A 272 -4.33 11.80 -4.81
CA PRO A 272 -4.67 11.62 -3.40
C PRO A 272 -3.67 10.74 -2.64
N SER A 273 -3.78 10.72 -1.31
CA SER A 273 -3.19 9.67 -0.47
C SER A 273 -4.15 8.49 -0.32
N PHE A 274 -3.65 7.28 -0.06
CA PHE A 274 -4.52 6.12 0.15
C PHE A 274 -5.51 6.30 1.31
N LEU A 275 -5.16 7.05 2.36
CA LEU A 275 -6.10 7.45 3.41
C LEU A 275 -7.29 8.26 2.87
N LYS A 276 -7.07 9.19 1.92
CA LYS A 276 -8.13 9.95 1.27
C LYS A 276 -9.00 9.05 0.38
N CYS A 277 -8.40 8.09 -0.32
CA CYS A 277 -9.13 7.08 -1.09
C CYS A 277 -10.00 6.18 -0.21
N LEU A 278 -9.51 5.76 0.96
CA LEU A 278 -10.26 4.95 1.93
C LEU A 278 -11.49 5.71 2.47
N ILE A 279 -11.32 6.98 2.84
CA ILE A 279 -12.43 7.86 3.28
C ILE A 279 -13.53 7.98 2.21
N GLU A 280 -13.20 7.88 0.93
CA GLU A 280 -14.16 7.92 -0.19
C GLU A 280 -14.76 6.55 -0.54
N LEU A 281 -14.03 5.45 -0.32
CA LEU A 281 -14.49 4.09 -0.57
C LEU A 281 -15.31 3.50 0.59
N GLU A 282 -15.08 3.94 1.83
CA GLU A 282 -15.82 3.51 3.02
C GLU A 282 -17.36 3.65 2.87
N PRO A 283 -17.90 4.80 2.44
CA PRO A 283 -19.35 4.93 2.20
C PRO A 283 -19.88 3.99 1.11
N VAL A 284 -19.06 3.65 0.11
CA VAL A 284 -19.43 2.71 -0.96
C VAL A 284 -19.51 1.29 -0.43
N LEU A 285 -18.52 0.84 0.36
CA LEU A 285 -18.54 -0.49 0.97
C LEU A 285 -19.76 -0.67 1.90
N ARG A 286 -20.14 0.38 2.65
CA ARG A 286 -21.31 0.36 3.53
C ARG A 286 -22.66 0.19 2.81
N THR A 287 -22.71 0.22 1.48
CA THR A 287 -23.92 -0.12 0.70
C THR A 287 -24.14 -1.62 0.51
N TYR A 288 -23.12 -2.45 0.78
CA TYR A 288 -23.19 -3.90 0.69
C TYR A 288 -23.27 -4.53 2.09
N GLU A 289 -24.32 -5.31 2.34
CA GLU A 289 -24.36 -6.21 3.50
C GLU A 289 -23.38 -7.38 3.29
N GLU A 290 -22.87 -7.95 4.39
CA GLU A 290 -21.84 -9.01 4.37
C GLU A 290 -22.22 -10.21 3.46
N ILE A 291 -23.50 -10.57 3.42
CA ILE A 291 -24.02 -11.65 2.56
C ILE A 291 -23.71 -11.43 1.07
N ASN A 292 -23.67 -10.18 0.58
CA ASN A 292 -23.32 -9.85 -0.80
C ASN A 292 -21.87 -10.20 -1.16
N PHE A 293 -20.95 -10.26 -0.18
CA PHE A 293 -19.58 -10.72 -0.40
C PHE A 293 -19.52 -12.25 -0.39
N LEU A 294 -20.23 -12.91 0.54
CA LEU A 294 -20.30 -14.38 0.60
C LEU A 294 -20.93 -14.97 -0.67
N GLU A 295 -22.05 -14.42 -1.14
CA GLU A 295 -22.73 -14.88 -2.36
C GLU A 295 -21.85 -14.73 -3.60
N ALA A 296 -21.14 -13.59 -3.74
CA ALA A 296 -20.18 -13.38 -4.82
C ALA A 296 -19.02 -14.39 -4.80
N VAL A 297 -18.47 -14.68 -3.62
CA VAL A 297 -17.40 -15.70 -3.45
C VAL A 297 -17.92 -17.10 -3.74
N LEU A 298 -19.13 -17.44 -3.30
CA LEU A 298 -19.78 -18.73 -3.59
C LEU A 298 -20.08 -18.90 -5.08
N GLN A 299 -20.51 -17.83 -5.76
CA GLN A 299 -20.73 -17.81 -7.22
C GLN A 299 -19.41 -18.11 -7.96
N LEU A 300 -18.32 -17.40 -7.66
CA LEU A 300 -17.03 -17.66 -8.32
C LEU A 300 -16.50 -19.08 -8.06
N LYS A 301 -16.58 -19.56 -6.81
CA LYS A 301 -16.20 -20.94 -6.46
C LYS A 301 -17.01 -21.97 -7.23
N LYS A 302 -18.33 -21.76 -7.36
CA LYS A 302 -19.23 -22.64 -8.11
C LYS A 302 -18.88 -22.67 -9.60
N THR A 303 -18.73 -21.53 -10.25
CA THR A 303 -18.46 -21.46 -11.70
C THR A 303 -17.10 -22.07 -12.05
N LYS A 304 -16.07 -21.80 -11.25
CA LYS A 304 -14.73 -22.43 -11.38
C LYS A 304 -14.81 -23.95 -11.32
N LEU A 305 -15.44 -24.51 -10.29
CA LEU A 305 -15.63 -25.96 -10.15
C LEU A 305 -16.43 -26.59 -11.30
N GLN A 306 -17.44 -25.88 -11.82
CA GLN A 306 -18.19 -26.34 -12.98
C GLN A 306 -17.30 -26.40 -14.23
N ASN A 307 -16.50 -25.36 -14.49
CA ASN A 307 -15.57 -25.33 -15.61
C ASN A 307 -14.46 -26.40 -15.51
N ASP A 308 -13.85 -26.58 -14.33
CA ASP A 308 -12.89 -27.67 -14.06
C ASP A 308 -13.52 -29.05 -14.37
N SER A 309 -14.76 -29.28 -13.90
CA SER A 309 -15.46 -30.56 -14.15
C SER A 309 -15.81 -30.78 -15.63
N ASN A 310 -16.16 -29.71 -16.36
CA ASN A 310 -16.42 -29.74 -17.79
C ASN A 310 -15.16 -30.07 -18.60
N LEU A 311 -14.01 -29.52 -18.22
CA LEU A 311 -12.71 -29.82 -18.84
C LEU A 311 -12.32 -31.29 -18.66
N ILE A 312 -12.49 -31.84 -17.45
CA ILE A 312 -12.24 -33.27 -17.14
C ILE A 312 -13.16 -34.16 -18.00
N HIS A 313 -14.47 -33.90 -18.01
CA HIS A 313 -15.44 -34.68 -18.80
C HIS A 313 -15.23 -34.57 -20.32
N LEU A 314 -14.77 -33.41 -20.81
CA LEU A 314 -14.39 -33.23 -22.22
C LEU A 314 -13.10 -33.99 -22.58
N CYS A 315 -12.17 -34.14 -21.62
CA CYS A 315 -10.97 -34.95 -21.78
C CYS A 315 -11.32 -36.44 -21.94
N SER A 316 -12.13 -36.99 -21.03
CA SER A 316 -12.60 -38.39 -21.10
C SER A 316 -13.42 -38.70 -22.37
N LYS A 317 -14.07 -37.69 -22.98
CA LYS A 317 -14.75 -37.86 -24.28
C LYS A 317 -13.82 -37.91 -25.49
N LYS A 318 -12.54 -37.50 -25.38
CA LYS A 318 -11.56 -37.60 -26.47
C LYS A 318 -10.83 -38.94 -26.52
N GLU A 319 -10.68 -39.63 -25.39
CA GLU A 319 -9.96 -40.92 -25.33
C GLU A 319 -10.67 -42.06 -26.09
N VAL A 320 -11.99 -41.96 -26.30
CA VAL A 320 -12.80 -42.98 -26.99
C VAL A 320 -12.61 -42.98 -28.53
N ALA A 321 -11.84 -42.02 -29.08
CA ALA A 321 -11.77 -41.76 -30.53
C ALA A 321 -10.41 -42.11 -31.20
N LEU A 322 -9.51 -42.86 -30.54
CA LEU A 322 -8.18 -43.19 -31.05
C LEU A 322 -7.81 -44.69 -30.97
N THR A 323 -8.68 -45.57 -31.46
CA THR A 323 -8.28 -46.96 -31.80
C THR A 323 -7.40 -46.98 -33.05
N LEU A 324 -6.08 -46.92 -32.86
CA LEU A 324 -5.10 -47.07 -33.93
C LEU A 324 -5.02 -48.53 -34.40
N ASN A 325 -5.50 -48.80 -35.63
CA ASN A 325 -5.27 -50.09 -36.30
C ASN A 325 -3.79 -50.19 -36.72
N ILE A 326 -3.07 -51.18 -36.18
CA ILE A 326 -1.70 -51.51 -36.57
C ILE A 326 -1.71 -52.80 -37.40
N PRO A 327 -1.28 -52.78 -38.68
CA PRO A 327 -0.92 -53.99 -39.40
C PRO A 327 0.48 -54.46 -38.97
N LEU A 328 0.60 -55.75 -38.64
CA LEU A 328 1.91 -56.41 -38.48
C LEU A 328 2.43 -56.85 -39.85
N ASN A 329 3.71 -56.65 -40.15
CA ASN A 329 4.52 -57.75 -40.70
C ASN A 329 6.04 -57.63 -40.48
N GLU A 330 6.59 -58.73 -39.99
CA GLU A 330 7.93 -59.33 -40.08
C GLU A 330 9.13 -58.60 -40.74
N HIS A 331 10.14 -58.29 -39.90
CA HIS A 331 11.47 -58.97 -39.85
C HIS A 331 12.48 -58.88 -41.06
N PRO A 332 13.77 -59.28 -40.91
CA PRO A 332 14.85 -58.30 -40.67
C PRO A 332 16.10 -58.41 -41.58
N GLN A 333 17.10 -57.52 -41.40
CA GLN A 333 18.53 -57.85 -41.61
C GLN A 333 19.51 -56.90 -40.89
N GLU A 334 20.78 -57.31 -40.82
CA GLU A 334 21.90 -56.73 -40.03
C GLU A 334 22.64 -55.63 -40.86
N VAL A 335 23.70 -54.91 -40.45
CA VAL A 335 25.08 -55.37 -40.08
C VAL A 335 25.89 -54.26 -39.36
N HIS A 336 26.78 -54.73 -38.47
CA HIS A 336 27.94 -54.16 -37.73
C HIS A 336 28.65 -52.81 -38.06
N PHE A 337 29.03 -52.11 -36.95
CA PHE A 337 30.33 -51.48 -36.59
C PHE A 337 31.04 -50.37 -37.44
N SER A 338 31.07 -49.13 -36.89
CA SER A 338 32.24 -48.34 -36.36
C SER A 338 33.71 -48.55 -36.85
N PRO A 339 34.68 -47.63 -36.56
CA PRO A 339 34.66 -46.14 -36.47
C PRO A 339 35.97 -45.42 -36.97
N THR A 340 35.90 -44.10 -37.28
CA THR A 340 37.01 -43.10 -37.28
C THR A 340 36.41 -41.69 -37.46
N GLN A 341 36.99 -40.52 -37.18
CA GLN A 341 38.07 -39.95 -36.33
C GLN A 341 38.42 -38.59 -36.99
N GLU A 342 38.45 -37.48 -36.23
CA GLU A 342 39.05 -36.15 -36.59
C GLU A 342 38.48 -35.36 -37.82
N SER A 343 38.58 -34.03 -37.93
CA SER A 343 38.79 -32.93 -36.96
C SER A 343 38.42 -31.56 -37.58
N CYS A 344 38.28 -30.51 -36.74
CA CYS A 344 38.22 -29.07 -37.06
C CYS A 344 37.06 -28.51 -37.93
N GLY A 345 36.60 -27.30 -37.59
CA GLY A 345 35.85 -26.42 -38.52
C GLY A 345 34.47 -25.95 -38.05
N ASN A 346 34.42 -24.84 -37.31
CA ASN A 346 33.21 -24.09 -36.97
C ASN A 346 33.39 -22.64 -37.51
N PRO A 347 32.33 -21.81 -37.73
CA PRO A 347 30.90 -22.12 -37.67
C PRO A 347 30.05 -21.42 -38.79
N LEU A 348 28.72 -21.47 -38.60
CA LEU A 348 27.67 -20.49 -38.98
C LEU A 348 26.76 -20.71 -40.21
N HIS A 349 25.47 -20.63 -39.87
CA HIS A 349 24.31 -20.17 -40.64
C HIS A 349 23.78 -21.04 -41.80
N ASN A 350 22.62 -21.69 -41.56
CA ASN A 350 21.47 -21.44 -42.44
C ASN A 350 20.10 -21.68 -41.78
N GLN A 351 19.06 -21.18 -42.45
CA GLN A 351 17.67 -21.08 -41.98
C GLN A 351 16.83 -22.34 -42.24
N ARG A 352 15.74 -22.51 -41.48
CA ARG A 352 14.53 -23.29 -41.83
C ARG A 352 13.32 -22.72 -41.08
N LEU A 353 12.10 -22.74 -41.62
CA LEU A 353 11.63 -22.80 -43.00
C LEU A 353 10.18 -22.28 -43.02
N SER A 354 9.72 -21.66 -44.10
CA SER A 354 8.34 -21.19 -44.24
C SER A 354 7.41 -22.27 -44.84
N ILE A 355 6.12 -22.20 -44.50
CA ILE A 355 5.01 -22.87 -45.21
C ILE A 355 3.93 -21.80 -45.46
N SER A 356 3.21 -21.89 -46.58
CA SER A 356 2.45 -20.77 -47.15
C SER A 356 1.12 -21.18 -47.81
N SER A 357 0.20 -20.22 -47.85
CA SER A 357 -0.97 -20.14 -48.76
C SER A 357 -1.34 -18.65 -48.84
N ALA A 358 -1.13 -17.94 -49.97
CA ALA A 358 -1.94 -17.95 -51.20
C ALA A 358 -3.37 -17.42 -50.97
N SER A 359 -3.94 -16.48 -51.72
CA SER A 359 -3.48 -15.63 -52.86
C SER A 359 -4.44 -14.42 -52.96
N SER A 360 -4.06 -13.18 -53.32
CA SER A 360 -3.88 -12.58 -54.68
C SER A 360 -4.04 -11.05 -54.52
N GLY A 361 -3.57 -10.11 -55.36
CA GLY A 361 -2.85 -10.11 -56.64
C GLY A 361 -3.14 -8.79 -57.41
N ILE A 362 -2.22 -8.29 -58.27
CA ILE A 362 -2.35 -7.07 -59.13
C ILE A 362 -2.25 -5.73 -58.34
N SER A 363 -1.61 -4.62 -58.76
CA SER A 363 -0.85 -4.23 -59.98
C SER A 363 0.54 -3.59 -59.65
N LYS A 364 1.21 -2.96 -60.63
CA LYS A 364 2.67 -2.67 -60.68
C LYS A 364 2.98 -1.13 -60.86
N PRO A 365 4.22 -0.63 -61.09
CA PRO A 365 4.77 0.50 -60.30
C PRO A 365 5.34 1.69 -61.13
N MET A 366 6.04 2.64 -60.48
CA MET A 366 7.34 3.26 -60.85
C MET A 366 7.71 4.34 -59.79
N SER A 367 8.88 4.36 -59.13
CA SER A 367 10.27 4.68 -59.56
C SER A 367 10.54 6.20 -59.74
N THR A 368 11.67 6.81 -59.36
CA THR A 368 13.03 6.31 -58.98
C THR A 368 13.65 7.12 -57.81
N SER A 369 14.77 6.62 -57.25
CA SER A 369 15.76 7.39 -56.48
C SER A 369 16.60 8.33 -57.40
N LEU A 370 17.56 9.16 -56.93
CA LEU A 370 18.94 8.81 -56.50
C LEU A 370 19.68 10.06 -55.93
N HIS A 371 20.63 9.85 -54.99
CA HIS A 371 21.96 10.52 -54.81
C HIS A 371 22.15 12.07 -54.80
N ASP A 372 23.22 12.67 -54.23
CA ASP A 372 24.07 12.39 -53.05
C ASP A 372 25.10 13.54 -52.78
N MET A 373 25.88 13.45 -51.70
CA MET A 373 27.22 14.08 -51.42
C MET A 373 27.47 15.60 -51.17
N PHE A 374 27.95 15.90 -49.94
CA PHE A 374 29.16 16.66 -49.49
C PHE A 374 29.55 18.11 -49.93
N SER A 375 29.38 19.06 -48.99
CA SER A 375 30.42 19.83 -48.22
C SER A 375 31.42 20.88 -48.81
N ALA A 376 31.79 21.84 -47.93
CA ALA A 376 32.89 22.84 -47.92
C ALA A 376 32.73 24.13 -48.78
N GLU A 377 33.23 25.33 -48.43
CA GLU A 377 33.89 25.86 -47.21
C GLU A 377 33.92 27.43 -47.19
N GLN A 378 34.18 28.07 -46.02
CA GLN A 378 34.67 29.48 -45.81
C GLN A 378 33.76 30.69 -46.22
N ASP A 379 33.88 31.94 -45.69
CA ASP A 379 34.26 32.50 -44.36
C ASP A 379 33.89 34.03 -44.30
N GLN A 380 33.95 34.70 -43.12
CA GLN A 380 33.89 36.18 -42.87
C GLN A 380 32.57 36.94 -43.18
N ASP A 381 32.15 38.07 -42.55
CA ASP A 381 32.40 38.75 -41.25
C ASP A 381 31.21 39.73 -41.03
N SER A 382 30.57 39.95 -39.86
CA SER A 382 31.00 40.89 -38.79
C SER A 382 29.83 41.20 -37.80
N SER A 383 30.11 41.80 -36.63
CA SER A 383 29.21 41.99 -35.46
C SER A 383 28.89 43.50 -35.18
N PRO A 384 28.30 43.96 -34.03
CA PRO A 384 27.57 43.32 -32.90
C PRO A 384 26.26 44.05 -32.45
N ALA A 385 25.56 43.58 -31.40
CA ALA A 385 24.54 44.38 -30.68
C ALA A 385 24.25 43.94 -29.20
N LEU A 386 24.44 44.85 -28.23
CA LEU A 386 24.06 44.84 -26.79
C LEU A 386 24.36 46.27 -26.23
N PRO A 387 23.85 46.74 -25.06
CA PRO A 387 22.66 46.37 -24.27
C PRO A 387 21.82 47.59 -23.72
N CYS A 388 20.76 47.30 -22.93
CA CYS A 388 20.21 48.10 -21.80
C CYS A 388 19.71 49.57 -21.92
N SER A 389 18.37 49.73 -21.92
CA SER A 389 17.55 50.44 -20.88
C SER A 389 17.41 51.99 -20.77
N LEU A 390 16.21 52.40 -20.28
CA LEU A 390 15.81 53.63 -19.52
C LEU A 390 15.19 54.89 -20.21
N ILE A 391 13.93 55.16 -19.80
CA ILE A 391 13.40 56.44 -19.21
C ILE A 391 12.82 57.61 -20.06
N ASN A 392 11.77 58.25 -19.49
CA ASN A 392 11.11 59.55 -19.77
C ASN A 392 10.24 59.69 -21.04
N HIS A 393 9.19 60.54 -21.10
CA HIS A 393 8.59 61.55 -20.18
C HIS A 393 7.07 61.69 -20.52
N SER A 394 6.16 62.44 -19.87
CA SER A 394 6.10 63.40 -18.72
C SER A 394 4.71 63.26 -18.02
N LEU A 395 3.87 64.19 -17.53
CA LEU A 395 3.76 65.68 -17.38
C LEU A 395 2.71 66.00 -16.26
N ASP A 396 2.28 67.27 -16.12
CA ASP A 396 1.49 67.88 -15.01
C ASP A 396 -0.06 67.94 -15.32
N ASP A 397 -1.03 68.36 -14.48
CA ASP A 397 -1.05 69.58 -13.62
C ASP A 397 -2.16 69.68 -12.51
N ASN A 398 -1.77 70.22 -11.35
CA ASN A 398 -2.42 71.05 -10.28
C ASN A 398 -3.88 70.91 -9.68
N ILE A 399 -3.95 71.24 -8.36
CA ILE A 399 -5.02 71.97 -7.58
C ILE A 399 -6.39 71.28 -7.27
N SER A 400 -7.03 71.34 -6.06
CA SER A 400 -6.64 71.75 -4.68
C SER A 400 -7.72 71.40 -3.58
N LEU A 401 -7.34 71.56 -2.29
CA LEU A 401 -8.18 71.98 -1.11
C LEU A 401 -9.38 71.14 -0.56
N LEU A 402 -9.22 70.50 0.62
CA LEU A 402 -9.78 70.87 1.97
C LEU A 402 -10.00 69.69 2.97
N GLN A 403 -9.70 69.96 4.26
CA GLN A 403 -10.25 69.41 5.54
C GLN A 403 -10.43 67.86 5.70
N SER A 404 -9.67 67.13 6.54
CA SER A 404 -9.57 67.11 8.04
C SER A 404 -10.76 66.42 8.76
N VAL A 405 -10.61 65.55 9.77
CA VAL A 405 -9.42 65.07 10.53
C VAL A 405 -9.68 63.72 11.27
N LYS A 406 -8.58 63.09 11.73
CA LYS A 406 -8.35 61.93 12.67
C LYS A 406 -9.40 61.72 13.81
N SER A 407 -9.47 60.63 14.60
CA SER A 407 -8.53 59.51 14.91
C SER A 407 -9.20 58.30 15.66
N CYS A 408 -8.56 57.11 15.61
CA CYS A 408 -8.41 56.06 16.66
C CYS A 408 -9.58 55.57 17.58
N GLY A 409 -9.62 54.26 17.86
CA GLY A 409 -10.40 53.62 18.98
C GLY A 409 -9.61 53.60 20.32
N PRO A 410 -9.77 52.61 21.26
CA PRO A 410 -10.56 51.35 21.22
C PRO A 410 -11.28 50.94 22.58
N LYS A 411 -11.77 49.67 22.67
CA LYS A 411 -12.10 48.82 23.87
C LYS A 411 -13.52 48.81 24.52
N LYS A 412 -14.05 47.57 24.66
CA LYS A 412 -14.76 46.90 25.80
C LYS A 412 -16.13 47.36 26.38
N SER A 413 -17.12 46.45 26.25
CA SER A 413 -18.06 45.88 27.28
C SER A 413 -19.10 46.71 28.05
N CYS A 414 -20.40 46.33 27.98
CA CYS A 414 -21.22 45.74 29.09
C CYS A 414 -22.78 45.82 28.93
N PHE A 415 -23.45 44.71 29.33
CA PHE A 415 -24.81 44.53 29.92
C PHE A 415 -26.10 45.30 29.52
N SER A 416 -27.15 44.53 29.19
CA SER A 416 -28.43 44.41 29.94
C SER A 416 -29.19 43.13 29.48
N SER A 417 -30.07 42.38 30.19
CA SER A 417 -30.68 42.35 31.55
C SER A 417 -32.19 42.69 31.67
N VAL A 418 -33.06 41.68 31.75
CA VAL A 418 -34.46 41.71 32.27
C VAL A 418 -34.77 40.33 32.91
N ASP A 419 -35.49 40.30 34.05
CA ASP A 419 -35.58 39.13 34.96
C ASP A 419 -37.01 38.58 35.21
N SER A 420 -37.11 37.31 35.64
CA SER A 420 -38.02 36.75 36.70
C SER A 420 -37.89 35.20 36.73
N ASP A 421 -37.63 34.49 37.85
CA ASP A 421 -38.33 34.34 39.15
C ASP A 421 -39.65 33.52 39.09
N ILE A 422 -39.95 32.53 39.96
CA ILE A 422 -39.48 32.24 41.35
C ILE A 422 -39.41 30.71 41.67
N SER A 423 -38.70 30.37 42.75
CA SER A 423 -38.44 29.02 43.31
C SER A 423 -39.58 28.33 44.10
N SER A 424 -39.52 27.00 44.32
CA SER A 424 -39.48 26.36 45.68
C SER A 424 -39.54 24.81 45.67
N ASN A 425 -39.28 24.19 46.83
CA ASN A 425 -39.15 22.74 47.16
C ASN A 425 -39.46 22.60 48.70
N PRO A 426 -39.38 21.46 49.43
CA PRO A 426 -39.22 20.02 49.09
C PRO A 426 -40.09 19.03 49.98
N VAL A 427 -39.68 17.74 50.08
CA VAL A 427 -39.85 16.76 51.21
C VAL A 427 -40.85 15.58 51.09
N SER A 428 -40.32 14.45 50.59
CA SER A 428 -40.44 13.02 50.99
C SER A 428 -41.71 12.39 51.62
N TYR A 429 -41.99 11.15 51.20
CA TYR A 429 -41.83 9.94 52.04
C TYR A 429 -41.49 8.70 51.18
N THR A 430 -41.09 7.57 51.78
CA THR A 430 -40.63 6.34 51.08
C THR A 430 -41.15 5.07 51.81
N SER A 431 -41.05 3.82 51.34
CA SER A 431 -40.20 3.14 50.32
C SER A 431 -40.99 1.92 49.71
N LYS A 432 -40.51 0.78 49.18
CA LYS A 432 -39.21 0.05 49.22
C LYS A 432 -39.20 -1.14 48.23
N LEU A 433 -37.99 -1.66 47.91
CA LEU A 433 -37.67 -2.91 47.18
C LEU A 433 -38.02 -2.92 45.66
N VAL A 434 -37.20 -3.47 44.76
CA VAL A 434 -35.90 -4.20 44.83
C VAL A 434 -34.87 -3.34 44.06
N LYS A 435 -33.66 -2.98 44.54
CA LYS A 435 -32.57 -3.69 45.25
C LYS A 435 -31.55 -4.46 44.37
N GLU A 436 -31.23 -3.88 43.21
CA GLU A 436 -29.97 -4.05 42.44
C GLU A 436 -29.69 -2.70 41.72
N ASN A 437 -28.46 -2.17 41.76
CA ASN A 437 -27.91 -0.90 41.14
C ASN A 437 -27.31 0.18 42.07
N SER A 438 -27.11 -0.05 43.39
CA SER A 438 -26.51 0.99 44.26
C SER A 438 -25.07 1.39 43.90
N ASP A 439 -24.29 0.45 43.40
CA ASP A 439 -22.83 0.56 43.36
C ASP A 439 -22.31 1.19 42.05
N LEU A 440 -23.19 1.36 41.04
CA LEU A 440 -22.84 1.90 39.73
C LEU A 440 -23.06 3.42 39.60
N LEU A 441 -23.75 4.05 40.57
CA LEU A 441 -24.20 5.44 40.49
C LEU A 441 -23.36 6.45 41.30
N SER A 442 -22.33 5.99 42.00
CA SER A 442 -21.35 6.87 42.68
C SER A 442 -20.13 7.22 41.81
N GLU A 443 -19.75 6.35 40.86
CA GLU A 443 -18.61 6.60 39.97
C GLU A 443 -18.92 7.67 38.90
N THR A 444 -20.18 7.78 38.47
CA THR A 444 -20.63 8.64 37.37
C THR A 444 -20.61 10.15 37.67
N LEU A 445 -20.35 10.59 38.90
CA LEU A 445 -20.37 12.01 39.28
C LEU A 445 -18.99 12.70 39.29
N HIS A 446 -17.89 11.95 39.10
CA HIS A 446 -16.51 12.46 39.25
C HIS A 446 -15.65 12.32 37.99
N SER A 447 -16.24 11.98 36.84
CA SER A 447 -15.51 11.78 35.58
C SER A 447 -15.13 13.11 34.92
N GLY A 448 -13.82 13.39 34.81
CA GLY A 448 -13.26 14.52 34.05
C GLY A 448 -12.77 15.72 34.87
N ILE A 449 -12.81 15.66 36.21
CA ILE A 449 -12.42 16.77 37.08
C ILE A 449 -10.91 17.04 36.99
N ALA A 450 -10.08 15.99 36.95
CA ALA A 450 -8.63 16.11 36.83
C ALA A 450 -8.21 16.57 35.42
N GLN A 451 -8.84 16.05 34.36
CA GLN A 451 -8.58 16.52 32.99
C GLN A 451 -8.94 18.01 32.80
N GLN A 452 -10.13 18.44 33.22
CA GLN A 452 -10.54 19.85 33.12
C GLN A 452 -9.62 20.77 33.91
N TRP A 453 -9.18 20.35 35.10
CA TRP A 453 -8.23 21.12 35.90
C TRP A 453 -6.86 21.22 35.22
N ILE A 454 -6.32 20.13 34.67
CA ILE A 454 -5.06 20.13 33.92
C ILE A 454 -5.13 21.06 32.70
N GLN A 455 -6.21 21.00 31.92
CA GLN A 455 -6.42 21.88 30.77
C GLN A 455 -6.48 23.36 31.21
N SER A 456 -7.20 23.66 32.29
CA SER A 456 -7.32 25.03 32.82
C SER A 456 -5.99 25.64 33.31
N LYS A 457 -5.01 24.79 33.68
CA LYS A 457 -3.69 25.20 34.21
C LYS A 457 -2.51 24.76 33.34
N ARG A 458 -2.75 24.38 32.07
CA ARG A 458 -1.76 23.71 31.20
C ARG A 458 -0.40 24.41 31.16
N GLU A 459 -0.38 25.72 30.91
CA GLU A 459 0.89 26.47 30.82
C GLU A 459 1.52 26.76 32.19
N ASP A 460 0.74 26.87 33.26
CA ASP A 460 1.29 26.95 34.63
C ASP A 460 1.98 25.63 35.01
N ILE A 461 1.40 24.49 34.66
CA ILE A 461 2.01 23.17 34.86
C ILE A 461 3.31 23.07 34.05
N VAL A 462 3.31 23.46 32.77
CA VAL A 462 4.52 23.46 31.92
C VAL A 462 5.64 24.34 32.50
N ASN A 463 5.30 25.49 33.07
CA ASN A 463 6.25 26.43 33.67
C ASN A 463 6.77 25.97 35.05
N GLN A 464 5.91 25.41 35.90
CA GLN A 464 6.25 25.04 37.28
C GLN A 464 6.82 23.63 37.42
N MET A 465 6.28 22.64 36.69
CA MET A 465 6.60 21.21 36.89
C MET A 465 8.09 20.92 36.77
N THR A 466 8.68 20.45 37.86
CA THR A 466 10.10 20.06 37.93
C THR A 466 10.36 18.76 37.18
N GLU A 467 11.59 18.54 36.71
CA GLU A 467 11.96 17.29 36.03
C GLU A 467 11.87 16.07 36.96
N ALA A 468 12.08 16.26 38.28
CA ALA A 468 11.82 15.24 39.29
C ALA A 468 10.33 14.88 39.39
N CYS A 469 9.42 15.86 39.34
CA CYS A 469 7.97 15.62 39.34
C CYS A 469 7.50 14.97 38.04
N LEU A 470 8.08 15.36 36.90
CA LEU A 470 7.83 14.76 35.59
C LEU A 470 8.19 13.27 35.57
N ASN A 471 9.41 12.93 35.98
CA ASN A 471 9.87 11.54 36.00
C ASN A 471 9.01 10.69 36.96
N GLN A 472 8.76 11.16 38.19
CA GLN A 472 7.86 10.48 39.12
C GLN A 472 6.41 10.31 38.60
N SER A 473 5.95 11.18 37.70
CA SER A 473 4.63 11.01 37.05
C SER A 473 4.70 9.90 36.01
N LEU A 474 5.72 9.91 35.15
CA LEU A 474 5.95 8.88 34.15
C LEU A 474 6.17 7.50 34.76
N ASP A 475 6.98 7.39 35.83
CA ASP A 475 7.22 6.16 36.59
C ASP A 475 5.90 5.62 37.19
N ALA A 476 5.06 6.50 37.75
CA ALA A 476 3.78 6.13 38.36
C ALA A 476 2.67 5.79 37.35
N LEU A 477 2.83 6.21 36.09
CA LEU A 477 1.97 5.81 34.97
C LEU A 477 2.44 4.46 34.38
N LEU A 478 3.74 4.26 34.19
CA LEU A 478 4.33 2.98 33.77
C LEU A 478 4.00 1.86 34.76
N ALA A 479 4.19 2.11 36.06
CA ALA A 479 3.92 1.14 37.13
C ALA A 479 2.41 0.82 37.33
N ARG A 480 1.53 1.41 36.53
CA ARG A 480 0.09 1.16 36.48
C ARG A 480 -0.41 0.76 35.09
N GLU A 481 0.50 0.54 34.14
CA GLU A 481 0.20 0.19 32.74
C GLU A 481 -0.68 1.25 32.02
N LEU A 482 -0.68 2.50 32.51
CA LEU A 482 -1.44 3.62 31.97
C LEU A 482 -0.65 4.44 30.93
N ILE A 483 0.61 4.10 30.69
CA ILE A 483 1.39 4.61 29.56
C ILE A 483 2.20 3.47 28.95
N MET A 484 2.22 3.40 27.62
CA MET A 484 3.02 2.40 26.90
C MET A 484 4.51 2.76 26.97
N LYS A 485 5.38 1.76 26.79
CA LYS A 485 6.84 1.96 26.83
C LYS A 485 7.31 2.89 25.71
N GLU A 486 6.64 2.81 24.58
CA GLU A 486 6.83 3.62 23.38
C GLU A 486 6.46 5.09 23.64
N ASP A 487 5.36 5.36 24.35
CA ASP A 487 4.94 6.72 24.75
C ASP A 487 5.87 7.30 25.82
N TYR A 488 6.32 6.48 26.77
CA TYR A 488 7.34 6.88 27.75
C TYR A 488 8.66 7.25 27.07
N GLU A 489 9.10 6.49 26.06
CA GLU A 489 10.29 6.82 25.27
C GLU A 489 10.06 8.07 24.41
N LEU A 490 8.87 8.25 23.82
CA LEU A 490 8.49 9.46 23.07
C LEU A 490 8.48 10.73 23.93
N ILE A 491 8.08 10.65 25.20
CA ILE A 491 8.15 11.78 26.15
C ILE A 491 9.57 12.00 26.65
N SER A 492 10.25 10.95 27.12
CA SER A 492 11.56 11.08 27.78
C SER A 492 12.68 11.53 26.82
N THR A 493 12.59 11.20 25.53
CA THR A 493 13.55 11.61 24.50
C THR A 493 13.41 13.06 24.01
N LYS A 494 12.37 13.81 24.42
CA LYS A 494 12.24 15.23 24.01
C LYS A 494 13.39 16.08 24.60
N PRO A 495 13.96 17.03 23.83
CA PRO A 495 15.24 17.68 24.17
C PRO A 495 15.15 18.72 25.30
N THR A 496 13.95 19.13 25.75
CA THR A 496 13.80 20.13 26.81
C THR A 496 12.70 19.73 27.80
N ARG A 497 12.87 20.05 29.09
CA ARG A 497 11.84 19.83 30.13
C ARG A 497 10.45 20.31 29.67
N THR A 498 10.37 21.51 29.09
CA THR A 498 9.15 22.13 28.56
C THR A 498 8.49 21.29 27.46
N SER A 499 9.27 20.66 26.56
CA SER A 499 8.73 19.79 25.52
C SER A 499 8.35 18.39 26.05
N LYS A 500 9.06 17.86 27.04
CA LYS A 500 8.66 16.64 27.76
C LYS A 500 7.31 16.84 28.47
N VAL A 501 7.17 17.91 29.25
CA VAL A 501 5.93 18.20 30.01
C VAL A 501 4.75 18.45 29.05
N ARG A 502 4.93 19.22 27.97
CA ARG A 502 3.84 19.41 26.98
C ARG A 502 3.41 18.08 26.37
N GLN A 503 4.34 17.22 25.93
CA GLN A 503 3.99 15.90 25.40
C GLN A 503 3.23 15.02 26.41
N LEU A 504 3.60 15.06 27.70
CA LEU A 504 2.86 14.36 28.76
C LEU A 504 1.42 14.88 28.91
N LEU A 505 1.21 16.20 28.84
CA LEU A 505 -0.13 16.77 28.91
C LEU A 505 -0.94 16.47 27.64
N ASP A 506 -0.32 16.47 26.47
CA ASP A 506 -0.97 16.07 25.21
C ASP A 506 -1.40 14.58 25.24
N THR A 507 -0.62 13.71 25.89
CA THR A 507 -1.01 12.31 26.17
C THR A 507 -2.08 12.21 27.26
N THR A 508 -2.24 13.22 28.13
CA THR A 508 -3.30 13.23 29.17
C THR A 508 -4.69 13.47 28.58
N ASP A 509 -4.77 14.22 27.47
CA ASP A 509 -6.03 14.45 26.77
C ASP A 509 -6.53 13.17 26.05
N SER A 510 -5.64 12.26 25.65
CA SER A 510 -6.01 10.98 25.01
C SER A 510 -6.20 9.80 25.98
N GLN A 511 -5.46 9.73 27.09
CA GLN A 511 -5.49 8.60 28.02
C GLN A 511 -6.54 8.71 29.14
N GLY A 512 -7.29 9.82 29.22
CA GLY A 512 -8.47 9.95 30.07
C GLY A 512 -8.20 10.33 31.54
N GLU A 513 -9.29 10.34 32.32
CA GLU A 513 -9.33 10.90 33.68
C GLU A 513 -8.39 10.20 34.68
N GLU A 514 -8.18 8.89 34.60
CA GLU A 514 -7.29 8.18 35.55
C GLU A 514 -5.81 8.54 35.35
N PHE A 515 -5.40 8.78 34.09
CA PHE A 515 -4.08 9.32 33.75
C PHE A 515 -3.90 10.74 34.33
N ALA A 516 -4.92 11.58 34.17
CA ALA A 516 -4.94 12.94 34.70
C ALA A 516 -4.86 12.97 36.24
N LYS A 517 -5.63 12.12 36.95
CA LYS A 517 -5.59 12.01 38.41
C LYS A 517 -4.19 11.75 38.94
N ILE A 518 -3.42 10.87 38.29
CA ILE A 518 -2.04 10.53 38.70
C ILE A 518 -1.12 11.74 38.57
N ILE A 519 -1.22 12.51 37.48
CA ILE A 519 -0.43 13.73 37.27
C ILE A 519 -0.81 14.79 38.31
N VAL A 520 -2.10 15.03 38.55
CA VAL A 520 -2.55 15.98 39.60
C VAL A 520 -2.05 15.57 40.98
N GLN A 521 -2.14 14.28 41.33
CA GLN A 521 -1.62 13.77 42.59
C GLN A 521 -0.10 13.95 42.69
N LYS A 522 0.67 13.73 41.61
CA LYS A 522 2.12 13.91 41.63
C LYS A 522 2.57 15.37 41.70
N LEU A 523 1.83 16.30 41.10
CA LEU A 523 2.02 17.75 41.28
C LEU A 523 1.76 18.17 42.74
N LYS A 524 0.73 17.58 43.37
CA LYS A 524 0.39 17.78 44.79
C LYS A 524 1.45 17.19 45.73
N ASP A 525 1.89 15.95 45.50
CA ASP A 525 2.96 15.27 46.25
C ASP A 525 4.27 16.08 46.22
N ASN A 526 4.66 16.57 45.03
CA ASN A 526 5.88 17.35 44.83
C ASN A 526 5.73 18.84 45.21
N LYS A 527 4.68 19.19 45.97
CA LYS A 527 4.43 20.54 46.53
C LYS A 527 4.61 21.66 45.50
N GLN A 528 4.00 21.52 44.31
CA GLN A 528 4.04 22.55 43.26
C GLN A 528 3.07 23.70 43.64
N MET A 529 3.36 24.42 44.73
CA MET A 529 2.39 25.24 45.48
C MET A 529 1.70 26.32 44.64
N GLY A 530 2.37 26.86 43.61
CA GLY A 530 1.78 27.84 42.68
C GLY A 530 0.70 27.28 41.74
N LEU A 531 0.35 26.00 41.86
CA LEU A 531 -0.79 25.37 41.16
C LEU A 531 -2.05 25.26 42.01
N GLN A 532 -2.04 25.65 43.29
CA GLN A 532 -3.23 25.53 44.16
C GLN A 532 -4.46 26.34 43.67
N PRO A 533 -5.70 25.96 44.05
CA PRO A 533 -6.07 24.71 44.70
C PRO A 533 -6.00 23.52 43.72
N TYR A 534 -5.74 22.33 44.26
CA TYR A 534 -5.88 21.06 43.53
C TYR A 534 -7.31 20.51 43.74
N PRO A 535 -7.89 19.77 42.78
CA PRO A 535 -9.17 19.11 42.98
C PRO A 535 -9.07 18.00 44.04
N GLU A 536 -10.20 17.67 44.66
CA GLU A 536 -10.30 16.50 45.54
C GLU A 536 -10.47 15.23 44.70
N ILE A 537 -9.48 14.35 44.78
CA ILE A 537 -9.41 13.10 44.03
C ILE A 537 -9.35 11.95 45.02
N SER A 538 -10.31 11.03 44.95
CA SER A 538 -10.21 9.72 45.59
C SER A 538 -9.56 8.72 44.63
N LEU A 539 -8.46 8.10 45.06
CA LEU A 539 -7.78 7.01 44.36
C LEU A 539 -8.10 5.69 45.07
N ALA A 540 -8.90 4.83 44.45
CA ALA A 540 -9.24 3.51 44.99
C ALA A 540 -8.06 2.54 44.81
N ILE A 541 -7.31 2.28 45.88
CA ILE A 541 -6.11 1.44 45.84
C ILE A 541 -6.52 -0.05 45.75
N ARG A 542 -6.48 -0.62 44.53
CA ARG A 542 -6.51 -2.08 44.34
C ARG A 542 -5.11 -2.67 44.54
N THR A 543 -4.81 -3.18 45.72
CA THR A 543 -3.61 -4.02 45.95
C THR A 543 -3.91 -5.49 45.64
N THR A 544 -3.43 -5.98 44.50
CA THR A 544 -3.34 -7.42 44.21
C THR A 544 -2.13 -8.02 44.94
N SER A 545 -2.38 -8.63 46.11
CA SER A 545 -1.35 -9.33 46.88
C SER A 545 -0.92 -10.63 46.20
N LEU A 546 0.39 -10.89 46.13
CA LEU A 546 0.90 -12.20 45.72
C LEU A 546 0.50 -13.28 46.74
N SER A 547 -0.03 -14.40 46.26
CA SER A 547 -0.24 -15.62 47.05
C SER A 547 0.75 -16.70 46.65
N THR A 548 1.83 -16.86 47.43
CA THR A 548 2.85 -17.90 47.28
C THR A 548 2.55 -19.10 48.19
N SER A 549 2.16 -20.26 47.65
CA SER A 549 2.19 -21.52 48.41
C SER A 549 2.07 -22.80 47.56
N HIS A 550 3.19 -23.55 47.44
CA HIS A 550 3.30 -25.01 47.25
C HIS A 550 2.63 -25.67 46.01
N TYR A 551 3.08 -26.81 45.48
CA TYR A 551 3.88 -27.91 46.06
C TYR A 551 5.13 -28.30 45.26
N LYS A 552 6.01 -29.09 45.90
CA LYS A 552 7.09 -29.87 45.28
C LYS A 552 6.70 -31.35 45.17
N SER A 553 7.40 -32.06 44.28
CA SER A 553 7.65 -33.52 44.25
C SER A 553 6.45 -34.46 44.31
N LEU A 554 6.23 -35.17 43.21
CA LEU A 554 6.83 -36.51 43.05
C LEU A 554 7.39 -36.68 41.62
#